data_AF-A0ABD0LF87-F1
#
_entry.id   AF-A0ABD0LF87-F1
#
_cell.length_a   1.000
_cell.length_b   1.000
_cell.length_c   1.000
_cell.angle_alpha   90.00
_cell.angle_beta   90.00
_cell.angle_gamma   90.00
#
_symmetry.space_group_name_H-M   'P 1'
#
loop_
_entity.id
_entity.type
_entity.pdbx_description
1 polymer ?
#
loop_
_entity_poly.entity_id
_entity_poly.type
_entity_poly.pdbx_seq_one_letter_code
_entity_poly.pdbx_strand_id
1 'polypeptide(L)'
;MVLTVGGLGHHGVDCWGTGTSSTVDCWGTGTSSTVDCWGTGTSSTVDCWGTGTSSTPRWEPYVPEFGSYIEVAFSTSAHLWPWSGFIAVSITASKAAASWDGIAKGQVTLTIESPPDDMSEEEKEPRQSTVTLPIRVKIVPTKRILWDQYHNLRYPPGYFPRDNLRMKNDPLDWNGDHIHTNFRDMYQHLRNSGYYVEVLGSPFTCFDASQYGTLLIVDAEEEYFPEEVTKLKRDVDNGLSVVVFADWYNVSVMKKVKFYDENTRQWWMPDTGGANIPAINNLLLPFNMAFSDEVFEGDFTIGDHDMHYASGSSIAKFPEDGMLLTQTLKNQGYEVLKGETQTKEGVPVLGLQQTNSQPGSGRIALYGDSNCLDTSHLQKDCFWLLKAILEYTAHKVLPTNLFMQEPVELPPMLELPERME
;
A
#
# COMPACT_ATOMS: atom_id res chain seq x y z
N MET A 1 -13.07 -57.35 4.11
CA MET A 1 -13.11 -56.28 5.13
C MET A 1 -12.20 -55.21 4.58
N VAL A 2 -12.75 -54.12 4.03
CA VAL A 2 -11.94 -53.05 3.44
C VAL A 2 -11.21 -52.36 4.59
N LEU A 3 -9.88 -52.33 4.52
CA LEU A 3 -9.05 -51.65 5.50
C LEU A 3 -8.80 -50.25 4.96
N THR A 4 -9.47 -49.24 5.52
CA THR A 4 -9.25 -47.84 5.16
C THR A 4 -8.21 -47.26 6.11
N VAL A 5 -7.06 -46.83 5.58
CA VAL A 5 -5.99 -46.23 6.40
C VAL A 5 -5.80 -44.78 5.97
N GLY A 6 -6.04 -43.85 6.88
CA GLY A 6 -5.74 -42.42 6.70
C GLY A 6 -4.45 -42.07 7.42
N GLY A 7 -3.44 -41.58 6.69
CA GLY A 7 -2.16 -41.14 7.25
C GLY A 7 -1.69 -39.84 6.61
N LEU A 8 -1.31 -38.87 7.44
CA LEU A 8 -0.64 -37.64 7.05
C LEU A 8 0.87 -37.78 7.33
N GLY A 9 1.71 -37.65 6.31
CA GLY A 9 3.15 -37.37 6.47
C GLY A 9 4.12 -38.41 5.91
N HIS A 10 5.38 -37.99 5.80
CA HIS A 10 6.54 -38.64 5.16
C HIS A 10 7.04 -39.96 5.81
N HIS A 11 6.19 -40.69 6.54
CA HIS A 11 6.57 -41.99 7.12
C HIS A 11 5.78 -43.13 6.47
N GLY A 12 6.43 -44.29 6.31
CA GLY A 12 5.83 -45.47 5.68
C GLY A 12 4.52 -45.90 6.33
N VAL A 13 3.62 -46.47 5.54
CA VAL A 13 2.32 -47.00 6.01
C VAL A 13 2.52 -48.45 6.45
N ASP A 14 2.56 -48.68 7.77
CA ASP A 14 2.66 -50.03 8.36
C ASP A 14 1.26 -50.58 8.70
N CYS A 15 0.88 -51.70 8.10
CA CYS A 15 -0.36 -52.41 8.40
C CYS A 15 -0.09 -53.65 9.27
N TRP A 16 -0.68 -53.71 10.47
CA TRP A 16 -0.51 -54.82 11.41
C TRP A 16 -1.79 -55.67 11.50
N GLY A 17 -1.72 -56.96 11.16
CA GLY A 17 -2.85 -57.90 11.28
C GLY A 17 -2.73 -59.18 10.45
N THR A 18 -3.66 -60.13 10.64
CA THR A 18 -3.78 -61.32 9.77
C THR A 18 -4.29 -60.89 8.40
N GLY A 19 -3.53 -61.20 7.33
CA GLY A 19 -3.66 -60.60 6.00
C GLY A 19 -5.07 -60.43 5.42
N THR A 20 -5.23 -59.40 4.58
CA THR A 20 -6.48 -59.06 3.90
C THR A 20 -6.51 -59.68 2.49
N SER A 21 -7.71 -60.09 2.04
CA SER A 21 -7.97 -60.62 0.69
C SER A 21 -8.73 -59.65 -0.22
N SER A 22 -8.86 -58.38 0.19
CA SER A 22 -9.55 -57.30 -0.54
C SER A 22 -8.60 -56.15 -0.88
N THR A 23 -8.96 -55.33 -1.88
CA THR A 23 -8.23 -54.12 -2.28
C THR A 23 -8.00 -53.19 -1.08
N VAL A 24 -6.81 -52.58 -1.04
CA VAL A 24 -6.43 -51.57 -0.04
C VAL A 24 -6.42 -50.22 -0.77
N ASP A 25 -7.36 -49.34 -0.42
CA ASP A 25 -7.48 -48.00 -1.02
C ASP A 25 -6.77 -46.97 -0.14
N CYS A 26 -5.74 -46.33 -0.70
CA CYS A 26 -4.99 -45.28 -0.02
C CYS A 26 -5.52 -43.89 -0.43
N TRP A 27 -6.17 -43.19 0.50
CA TRP A 27 -6.70 -41.83 0.28
C TRP A 27 -5.78 -40.80 0.97
N GLY A 28 -5.12 -39.91 0.22
CA GLY A 28 -4.23 -38.89 0.77
C GLY A 28 -3.08 -38.46 -0.16
N THR A 29 -2.03 -37.82 0.39
CA THR A 29 -0.91 -37.20 -0.37
C THR A 29 0.07 -38.19 -1.03
N GLY A 30 -0.28 -39.47 -1.15
CA GLY A 30 0.61 -40.52 -1.64
C GLY A 30 1.80 -40.82 -0.72
N THR A 31 2.39 -42.01 -0.86
CA THR A 31 3.63 -42.42 -0.18
C THR A 31 4.74 -42.58 -1.22
N SER A 32 5.96 -42.13 -0.91
CA SER A 32 7.14 -42.28 -1.78
C SER A 32 8.02 -43.48 -1.43
N SER A 33 7.55 -44.37 -0.54
CA SER A 33 8.27 -45.55 -0.04
C SER A 33 7.52 -46.85 -0.34
N THR A 34 8.24 -47.97 -0.40
CA THR A 34 7.65 -49.33 -0.42
C THR A 34 6.65 -49.52 0.71
N VAL A 35 5.43 -49.97 0.38
CA VAL A 35 4.44 -50.40 1.37
C VAL A 35 4.87 -51.78 1.87
N ASP A 36 5.29 -51.89 3.13
CA ASP A 36 5.75 -53.13 3.73
C ASP A 36 4.64 -53.72 4.62
N CYS A 37 4.13 -54.89 4.25
CA CYS A 37 3.06 -55.58 4.98
C CYS A 37 3.64 -56.81 5.70
N TRP A 38 3.88 -56.69 7.00
CA TRP A 38 4.43 -57.81 7.78
C TRP A 38 3.32 -58.80 8.20
N GLY A 39 3.33 -60.00 7.60
CA GLY A 39 2.34 -61.06 7.78
C GLY A 39 2.40 -62.10 6.64
N THR A 40 1.33 -62.88 6.42
CA THR A 40 1.25 -63.92 5.35
C THR A 40 1.23 -63.39 3.91
N GLY A 41 1.64 -62.15 3.68
CA GLY A 41 1.63 -61.47 2.39
C GLY A 41 0.24 -61.01 1.93
N THR A 42 0.21 -59.86 1.24
CA THR A 42 -0.97 -59.30 0.55
C THR A 42 -0.99 -59.83 -0.88
N SER A 43 -2.12 -60.41 -1.33
CA SER A 43 -2.30 -60.95 -2.68
C SER A 43 -3.20 -60.10 -3.58
N SER A 44 -3.60 -58.90 -3.13
CA SER A 44 -4.46 -57.95 -3.85
C SER A 44 -3.69 -56.70 -4.31
N THR A 45 -4.22 -56.02 -5.33
CA THR A 45 -3.73 -54.77 -5.89
C THR A 45 -3.86 -53.60 -4.88
N VAL A 46 -2.86 -52.74 -4.86
CA VAL A 46 -2.86 -51.46 -4.11
C VAL A 46 -3.16 -50.35 -5.11
N ASP A 47 -4.19 -49.55 -4.84
CA ASP A 47 -4.68 -48.50 -5.73
C ASP A 47 -4.46 -47.10 -5.12
N CYS A 48 -3.82 -46.21 -5.88
CA CYS A 48 -3.37 -44.88 -5.44
C CYS A 48 -3.83 -43.80 -6.42
N TRP A 49 -4.73 -42.91 -6.01
CA TRP A 49 -5.38 -41.92 -6.88
C TRP A 49 -4.77 -40.51 -6.74
N GLY A 50 -4.42 -39.86 -7.87
CA GLY A 50 -3.94 -38.45 -7.91
C GLY A 50 -3.51 -37.98 -9.32
N THR A 51 -3.83 -36.73 -9.73
CA THR A 51 -3.23 -36.12 -10.94
C THR A 51 -1.95 -35.37 -10.57
N GLY A 52 -0.92 -35.43 -11.42
CA GLY A 52 0.40 -34.86 -11.16
C GLY A 52 0.83 -33.84 -12.21
N THR A 53 1.70 -32.91 -11.84
CA THR A 53 2.41 -32.10 -12.84
C THR A 53 3.59 -32.91 -13.39
N SER A 54 3.48 -33.35 -14.64
CA SER A 54 4.53 -34.13 -15.32
C SER A 54 5.76 -33.27 -15.68
N SER A 55 5.54 -31.97 -15.89
CA SER A 55 6.58 -31.01 -16.19
C SER A 55 6.41 -29.73 -15.39
N THR A 56 7.52 -29.08 -15.07
CA THR A 56 7.49 -27.73 -14.51
C THR A 56 6.92 -26.76 -15.54
N PRO A 57 6.07 -25.79 -15.14
CA PRO A 57 5.57 -24.78 -16.07
C PRO A 57 6.72 -24.07 -16.77
N ARG A 58 6.54 -23.77 -18.06
CA ARG A 58 7.56 -23.15 -18.90
C ARG A 58 7.09 -21.78 -19.37
N TRP A 59 7.97 -20.79 -19.24
CA TRP A 59 7.78 -19.46 -19.82
C TRP A 59 8.34 -19.44 -21.24
N GLU A 60 7.52 -19.01 -22.19
CA GLU A 60 7.87 -18.87 -23.61
C GLU A 60 7.66 -17.40 -24.01
N PRO A 61 8.73 -16.58 -24.00
CA PRO A 61 8.63 -15.17 -24.33
C PRO A 61 8.40 -14.98 -25.83
N TYR A 62 7.47 -14.11 -26.21
CA TYR A 62 7.32 -13.70 -27.60
C TYR A 62 8.38 -12.65 -27.94
N VAL A 63 9.45 -13.08 -28.62
CA VAL A 63 10.60 -12.22 -28.96
C VAL A 63 10.18 -10.95 -29.73
N PRO A 64 9.30 -11.01 -30.76
CA PRO A 64 8.85 -9.80 -31.47
C PRO A 64 7.98 -8.87 -30.62
N GLU A 65 7.42 -9.38 -29.52
CA GLU A 65 6.50 -8.66 -28.63
C GLU A 65 7.12 -8.44 -27.23
N PHE A 66 8.44 -8.28 -27.19
CA PHE A 66 9.21 -7.90 -26.00
C PHE A 66 9.05 -8.86 -24.81
N GLY A 67 8.74 -10.14 -25.04
CA GLY A 67 8.58 -11.12 -23.96
C GLY A 67 9.82 -11.28 -23.08
N SER A 68 11.02 -10.97 -23.60
CA SER A 68 12.27 -10.95 -22.83
C SER A 68 12.31 -9.85 -21.76
N TYR A 69 11.38 -8.90 -21.78
CA TYR A 69 11.27 -7.86 -20.76
C TYR A 69 10.50 -8.30 -19.52
N ILE A 70 9.93 -9.50 -19.55
CA ILE A 70 9.22 -10.12 -18.44
C ILE A 70 10.06 -11.31 -17.96
N GLU A 71 10.26 -11.36 -16.65
CA GLU A 71 10.76 -12.52 -15.94
C GLU A 71 9.56 -13.22 -15.28
N VAL A 72 9.45 -14.54 -15.46
CA VAL A 72 8.35 -15.33 -14.91
C VAL A 72 8.93 -16.46 -14.07
N ALA A 73 8.46 -16.56 -12.83
CA ALA A 73 8.79 -17.64 -11.91
C ALA A 73 7.53 -18.41 -11.53
N PHE A 74 7.71 -19.69 -11.22
CA PHE A 74 6.61 -20.61 -10.93
C PHE A 74 6.77 -21.26 -9.57
N SER A 75 5.66 -21.43 -8.87
CA SER A 75 5.56 -22.33 -7.72
C SER A 75 4.34 -23.21 -7.92
N THR A 76 4.51 -24.53 -7.82
CA THR A 76 3.47 -25.50 -8.14
C THR A 76 3.38 -26.58 -7.10
N SER A 77 2.18 -27.11 -6.90
CA SER A 77 2.00 -28.39 -6.22
C SER A 77 2.38 -29.54 -7.15
N ALA A 78 3.03 -30.58 -6.63
CA ALA A 78 3.34 -31.79 -7.40
C ALA A 78 2.08 -32.53 -7.86
N HIS A 79 1.01 -32.43 -7.07
CA HIS A 79 -0.29 -33.03 -7.35
C HIS A 79 -1.38 -31.96 -7.40
N LEU A 80 -2.30 -32.14 -8.33
CA LEU A 80 -3.54 -31.38 -8.45
C LEU A 80 -4.70 -32.33 -8.15
N TRP A 81 -5.65 -31.87 -7.34
CA TRP A 81 -6.87 -32.61 -7.02
C TRP A 81 -8.03 -31.64 -7.01
N PRO A 82 -9.29 -32.07 -7.25
CA PRO A 82 -10.43 -31.19 -7.05
C PRO A 82 -10.34 -30.47 -5.70
N TRP A 83 -10.34 -29.13 -5.75
CA TRP A 83 -10.25 -28.24 -4.59
C TRP A 83 -8.91 -28.25 -3.82
N SER A 84 -7.85 -28.90 -4.34
CA SER A 84 -6.52 -28.92 -3.72
C SER A 84 -5.39 -28.78 -4.74
N GLY A 85 -4.33 -28.08 -4.34
CA GLY A 85 -3.17 -27.80 -5.19
C GLY A 85 -3.23 -26.43 -5.85
N PHE A 86 -2.08 -25.94 -6.32
CA PHE A 86 -1.95 -24.61 -6.90
C PHE A 86 -0.89 -24.55 -8.00
N ILE A 87 -1.04 -23.56 -8.87
CA ILE A 87 -0.01 -23.05 -9.76
C ILE A 87 0.05 -21.55 -9.54
N ALA A 88 1.15 -21.08 -8.97
CA ALA A 88 1.42 -19.66 -8.79
C ALA A 88 2.39 -19.19 -9.87
N VAL A 89 2.01 -18.10 -10.54
CA VAL A 89 2.82 -17.43 -11.56
C VAL A 89 3.23 -16.08 -10.99
N SER A 90 4.52 -15.91 -10.72
CA SER A 90 5.10 -14.64 -10.32
C SER A 90 5.69 -13.95 -11.55
N ILE A 91 5.32 -12.69 -11.76
CA ILE A 91 5.66 -11.93 -12.96
C ILE A 91 6.40 -10.67 -12.51
N THR A 92 7.62 -10.48 -12.99
CA THR A 92 8.44 -9.30 -12.70
C THR A 92 8.94 -8.67 -14.00
N ALA A 93 9.13 -7.35 -13.98
CA ALA A 93 9.81 -6.67 -15.08
C ALA A 93 11.32 -6.97 -14.99
N SER A 94 11.93 -7.33 -16.11
CA SER A 94 13.39 -7.52 -16.18
C SER A 94 14.13 -6.18 -16.00
N LYS A 95 15.39 -6.24 -15.57
CA LYS A 95 16.24 -5.03 -15.48
C LYS A 95 16.43 -4.31 -16.81
N ALA A 96 16.36 -5.02 -17.94
CA ALA A 96 16.46 -4.42 -19.28
C ALA A 96 15.27 -3.49 -19.60
N ALA A 97 14.14 -3.68 -18.92
CA ALA A 97 12.92 -2.88 -19.10
C ALA A 97 12.80 -1.70 -18.12
N ALA A 98 13.82 -1.42 -17.31
CA ALA A 98 13.76 -0.42 -16.23
C ALA A 98 13.34 0.98 -16.69
N SER A 99 13.68 1.37 -17.93
CA SER A 99 13.34 2.65 -18.54
C SER A 99 12.35 2.52 -19.71
N TRP A 100 11.76 1.34 -19.90
CA TRP A 100 10.90 1.04 -21.04
C TRP A 100 9.41 1.11 -20.67
N ASP A 101 8.64 1.82 -21.50
CA ASP A 101 7.18 1.85 -21.44
C ASP A 101 6.62 1.05 -22.63
N GLY A 102 5.77 0.07 -22.34
CA GLY A 102 5.09 -0.68 -23.37
C GLY A 102 4.38 -1.93 -22.87
N ILE A 103 3.97 -2.77 -23.82
CA ILE A 103 3.28 -4.03 -23.55
C ILE A 103 4.19 -5.18 -23.97
N ALA A 104 4.55 -6.03 -23.01
CA ALA A 104 5.30 -7.25 -23.25
C ALA A 104 4.36 -8.46 -23.20
N LYS A 105 4.63 -9.46 -24.05
CA LYS A 105 3.79 -10.66 -24.18
C LYS A 105 4.60 -11.95 -24.23
N GLY A 106 3.94 -13.03 -23.85
CA GLY A 106 4.43 -14.40 -24.01
C GLY A 106 3.36 -15.38 -23.58
N GLN A 107 3.75 -16.62 -23.33
CA GLN A 107 2.84 -17.63 -22.82
C GLN A 107 3.51 -18.54 -21.79
N VAL A 108 2.69 -19.07 -20.89
CA VAL A 108 3.08 -20.13 -19.97
C VAL A 108 2.48 -21.42 -20.47
N THR A 109 3.31 -22.44 -20.65
CA THR A 109 2.88 -23.78 -21.07
C THR A 109 3.10 -24.75 -19.92
N LEU A 110 2.06 -25.51 -19.58
CA LEU A 110 2.10 -26.54 -18.55
C LEU A 110 1.45 -27.81 -19.06
N THR A 111 2.12 -28.95 -18.89
CA THR A 111 1.53 -30.26 -19.15
C THR A 111 1.13 -30.93 -17.85
N ILE A 112 -0.17 -31.21 -17.73
CA ILE A 112 -0.80 -31.92 -16.63
C ILE A 112 -0.97 -33.38 -17.05
N GLU A 113 -0.64 -34.30 -16.16
CA GLU A 113 -0.80 -35.73 -16.38
C GLU A 113 -1.81 -36.30 -15.39
N SER A 114 -2.80 -37.01 -15.92
CA SER A 114 -3.75 -37.76 -15.12
C SER A 114 -3.56 -39.25 -15.37
N PRO A 115 -3.82 -40.11 -14.35
CA PRO A 115 -3.78 -41.54 -14.53
C PRO A 115 -4.75 -41.99 -15.65
N PRO A 116 -4.48 -43.14 -16.28
CA PRO A 116 -5.41 -43.76 -17.22
C PRO A 116 -6.75 -44.06 -16.56
N ASP A 117 -7.81 -44.20 -17.36
CA ASP A 117 -9.12 -44.60 -16.86
C ASP A 117 -9.14 -46.11 -16.61
N ASP A 118 -9.10 -46.50 -15.34
CA ASP A 118 -9.10 -47.89 -14.88
C ASP A 118 -10.34 -48.69 -15.32
N MET A 119 -11.40 -48.02 -15.79
CA MET A 119 -12.60 -48.67 -16.32
C MET A 119 -12.53 -48.94 -17.83
N SER A 120 -11.43 -48.59 -18.50
CA SER A 120 -11.25 -48.81 -19.93
C SER A 120 -10.11 -49.82 -20.19
N GLU A 121 -10.42 -50.89 -20.93
CA GLU A 121 -9.43 -51.93 -21.30
C GLU A 121 -8.40 -51.45 -22.36
N GLU A 122 -8.70 -50.30 -22.99
CA GLU A 122 -7.95 -49.74 -24.11
C GLU A 122 -6.97 -48.65 -23.69
N GLU A 123 -7.21 -47.96 -22.56
CA GLU A 123 -6.36 -46.86 -22.10
C GLU A 123 -5.43 -47.32 -20.98
N LYS A 124 -4.21 -47.70 -21.37
CA LYS A 124 -3.19 -48.18 -20.43
C LYS A 124 -2.14 -47.13 -20.09
N GLU A 125 -2.13 -46.02 -20.84
CA GLU A 125 -1.14 -44.97 -20.72
C GLU A 125 -1.73 -43.72 -20.04
N PRO A 126 -0.93 -42.97 -19.26
CA PRO A 126 -1.38 -41.72 -18.65
C PRO A 126 -1.88 -40.69 -19.68
N ARG A 127 -2.97 -40.00 -19.35
CA ARG A 127 -3.50 -38.91 -20.18
C ARG A 127 -2.67 -37.66 -19.94
N GLN A 128 -2.13 -37.08 -21.01
CA GLN A 128 -1.43 -35.80 -20.94
C GLN A 128 -2.28 -34.68 -21.56
N SER A 129 -2.49 -33.62 -20.81
CA SER A 129 -3.17 -32.40 -21.25
C SER A 129 -2.24 -31.22 -21.14
N THR A 130 -2.01 -30.49 -22.23
CA THR A 130 -1.19 -29.28 -22.21
C THR A 130 -2.07 -28.05 -22.19
N VAL A 131 -1.85 -27.20 -21.18
CA VAL A 131 -2.53 -25.92 -20.99
C VAL A 131 -1.56 -24.80 -21.39
N THR A 132 -2.06 -23.87 -22.20
CA THR A 132 -1.32 -22.67 -22.62
C THR A 132 -2.04 -21.44 -22.08
N LEU A 133 -1.34 -20.66 -21.26
CA LEU A 133 -1.82 -19.43 -20.67
C LEU A 133 -1.10 -18.24 -21.31
N PRO A 134 -1.74 -17.47 -22.21
CA PRO A 134 -1.13 -16.27 -22.78
C PRO A 134 -1.03 -15.17 -21.72
N ILE A 135 0.13 -14.53 -21.61
CA ILE A 135 0.42 -13.44 -20.69
C ILE A 135 0.62 -12.14 -21.48
N ARG A 136 -0.01 -11.07 -21.00
CA ARG A 136 0.14 -9.71 -21.51
C ARG A 136 0.34 -8.75 -20.34
N VAL A 137 1.48 -8.10 -20.27
CA VAL A 137 1.86 -7.20 -19.16
C VAL A 137 2.20 -5.83 -19.69
N LYS A 138 1.62 -4.78 -19.11
CA LYS A 138 2.04 -3.40 -19.34
C LYS A 138 3.17 -3.06 -18.37
N ILE A 139 4.34 -2.70 -18.89
CA ILE A 139 5.49 -2.24 -18.12
C ILE A 139 5.53 -0.71 -18.23
N VAL A 140 5.67 -0.03 -17.09
CA VAL A 140 5.72 1.43 -17.02
C VAL A 140 6.87 1.82 -16.08
N PRO A 141 7.82 2.66 -16.53
CA PRO A 141 8.93 3.09 -15.69
C PRO A 141 8.45 4.15 -14.69
N THR A 142 8.99 4.11 -13.46
CA THR A 142 8.95 5.24 -12.50
C THR A 142 7.58 5.76 -12.03
N LYS A 143 6.46 5.09 -12.37
CA LYS A 143 5.10 5.43 -11.89
C LYS A 143 4.61 4.54 -10.73
N ARG A 144 5.54 4.01 -9.94
CA ARG A 144 5.24 3.27 -8.71
C ARG A 144 5.23 4.21 -7.52
N ILE A 145 4.09 4.23 -6.84
CA ILE A 145 3.83 4.96 -5.60
C ILE A 145 3.82 3.93 -4.48
N LEU A 146 4.56 4.22 -3.41
CA LEU A 146 4.45 3.49 -2.16
C LEU A 146 3.55 4.29 -1.23
N TRP A 147 2.41 3.72 -0.84
CA TRP A 147 1.53 4.26 0.18
C TRP A 147 2.01 3.77 1.54
N ASP A 148 2.32 4.69 2.46
CA ASP A 148 2.57 4.34 3.86
C ASP A 148 1.25 3.93 4.52
N GLN A 149 1.08 2.65 4.88
CA GLN A 149 -0.07 2.19 5.68
C GLN A 149 0.33 1.89 7.11
N TYR A 150 1.64 1.81 7.37
CA TYR A 150 2.15 1.39 8.66
C TYR A 150 1.88 2.45 9.72
N HIS A 151 1.91 3.73 9.32
CA HIS A 151 1.70 4.86 10.21
C HIS A 151 0.29 5.47 10.18
N ASN A 152 -0.64 4.82 9.46
CA ASN A 152 -2.04 5.21 9.37
C ASN A 152 -2.90 4.44 10.38
N LEU A 153 -4.00 5.06 10.80
CA LEU A 153 -5.01 4.44 11.63
C LEU A 153 -5.64 3.22 10.94
N ARG A 154 -5.43 2.03 11.48
CA ARG A 154 -6.04 0.79 10.91
C ARG A 154 -7.47 0.58 11.38
N TYR A 155 -7.67 0.85 12.67
CA TYR A 155 -8.93 0.83 13.39
C TYR A 155 -8.63 1.41 14.78
N PRO A 156 -9.34 2.44 15.23
CA PRO A 156 -8.93 3.18 16.43
C PRO A 156 -9.02 2.30 17.70
N PRO A 157 -7.92 2.14 18.46
CA PRO A 157 -7.97 1.68 19.84
C PRO A 157 -8.27 2.83 20.82
N GLY A 158 -8.17 4.08 20.37
CA GLY A 158 -8.25 5.30 21.18
C GLY A 158 -9.15 6.39 20.56
N TYR A 159 -9.04 7.62 21.05
CA TYR A 159 -9.83 8.75 20.52
C TYR A 159 -9.03 9.47 19.43
N PHE A 160 -9.39 9.21 18.18
CA PHE A 160 -8.94 9.97 17.03
C PHE A 160 -10.10 10.85 16.53
N PRO A 161 -9.98 12.19 16.61
CA PRO A 161 -11.02 13.09 16.16
C PRO A 161 -11.06 13.12 14.62
N ARG A 162 -12.17 13.58 14.06
CA ARG A 162 -12.27 13.80 12.62
C ARG A 162 -11.27 14.84 12.11
N ASP A 163 -10.86 14.67 10.86
CA ASP A 163 -10.05 15.64 10.12
C ASP A 163 -10.80 16.96 10.00
N ASN A 164 -12.08 16.92 9.60
CA ASN A 164 -12.92 18.10 9.47
C ASN A 164 -13.62 18.48 10.79
N LEU A 165 -13.11 19.52 11.45
CA LEU A 165 -13.64 20.05 12.72
C LEU A 165 -15.09 20.61 12.63
N ARG A 166 -15.65 20.82 11.44
CA ARG A 166 -17.08 21.19 11.31
C ARG A 166 -18.02 20.03 11.60
N MET A 167 -17.53 18.80 11.56
CA MET A 167 -18.33 17.60 11.75
C MET A 167 -18.53 17.29 13.23
N LYS A 168 -19.74 17.56 13.73
CA LYS A 168 -20.06 17.44 15.17
C LYS A 168 -20.92 16.24 15.54
N ASN A 169 -21.52 15.56 14.55
CA ASN A 169 -22.49 14.49 14.81
C ASN A 169 -21.82 13.17 15.19
N ASP A 170 -20.55 12.98 14.81
CA ASP A 170 -19.77 11.79 15.07
C ASP A 170 -18.30 12.20 15.29
N PRO A 171 -17.81 12.20 16.55
CA PRO A 171 -16.51 12.76 16.86
C PRO A 171 -15.35 11.85 16.48
N LEU A 172 -15.58 10.55 16.24
CA LEU A 172 -14.51 9.57 16.05
C LEU A 172 -14.23 9.34 14.57
N ASP A 173 -12.96 9.20 14.19
CA ASP A 173 -12.63 8.55 12.92
C ASP A 173 -12.59 7.02 13.06
N TRP A 174 -13.55 6.34 12.44
CA TRP A 174 -13.73 4.89 12.51
C TRP A 174 -13.54 4.20 11.17
N ASN A 175 -13.23 4.95 10.10
CA ASN A 175 -13.24 4.40 8.76
C ASN A 175 -11.96 3.66 8.38
N GLY A 176 -10.89 3.87 9.16
CA GLY A 176 -9.58 3.27 8.96
C GLY A 176 -8.93 3.76 7.68
N ASP A 177 -7.79 4.43 7.81
CA ASP A 177 -7.11 5.16 6.75
C ASP A 177 -6.37 4.22 5.81
N HIS A 178 -7.12 3.67 4.85
CA HIS A 178 -6.63 2.70 3.89
C HIS A 178 -7.07 3.03 2.46
N ILE A 179 -6.17 2.78 1.50
CA ILE A 179 -6.41 2.96 0.05
C ILE A 179 -7.59 2.14 -0.53
N HIS A 180 -8.25 1.32 0.28
CA HIS A 180 -9.36 0.44 -0.12
C HIS A 180 -10.64 0.72 0.67
N THR A 181 -10.59 1.63 1.65
CA THR A 181 -11.72 2.10 2.46
C THR A 181 -12.02 3.56 2.08
N ASN A 182 -11.65 4.52 2.92
CA ASN A 182 -11.93 5.95 2.78
C ASN A 182 -11.12 6.61 1.65
N PHE A 183 -9.93 6.10 1.33
CA PHE A 183 -9.12 6.55 0.19
C PHE A 183 -9.36 5.76 -1.10
N ARG A 184 -10.45 4.98 -1.19
CA ARG A 184 -10.73 4.11 -2.35
C ARG A 184 -10.86 4.88 -3.67
N ASP A 185 -11.52 6.03 -3.70
CA ASP A 185 -11.71 6.76 -4.96
C ASP A 185 -10.42 7.48 -5.39
N MET A 186 -9.62 7.97 -4.44
CA MET A 186 -8.25 8.42 -4.70
C MET A 186 -7.43 7.30 -5.36
N TYR A 187 -7.45 6.10 -4.78
CA TYR A 187 -6.78 4.93 -5.36
C TYR A 187 -7.26 4.67 -6.80
N GLN A 188 -8.56 4.64 -7.04
CA GLN A 188 -9.11 4.45 -8.39
C GLN A 188 -8.65 5.55 -9.36
N HIS A 189 -8.62 6.81 -8.92
CA HIS A 189 -8.15 7.93 -9.72
C HIS A 189 -6.67 7.75 -10.13
N LEU A 190 -5.82 7.35 -9.19
CA LEU A 190 -4.41 7.07 -9.44
C LEU A 190 -4.23 5.92 -10.44
N ARG A 191 -4.97 4.81 -10.25
CA ARG A 191 -4.95 3.66 -11.17
C ARG A 191 -5.41 4.05 -12.57
N ASN A 192 -6.49 4.84 -12.68
CA ASN A 192 -7.00 5.35 -13.95
C ASN A 192 -6.00 6.30 -14.64
N SER A 193 -5.19 7.01 -13.87
CA SER A 193 -4.09 7.85 -14.35
C SER A 193 -2.81 7.06 -14.70
N GLY A 194 -2.80 5.74 -14.52
CA GLY A 194 -1.70 4.86 -14.90
C GLY A 194 -0.63 4.67 -13.81
N TYR A 195 -0.85 5.17 -12.60
CA TYR A 195 0.04 4.92 -11.47
C TYR A 195 -0.22 3.54 -10.86
N TYR A 196 0.83 2.92 -10.32
CA TYR A 196 0.75 1.70 -9.54
C TYR A 196 1.00 2.03 -8.07
N VAL A 197 0.04 1.70 -7.21
CA VAL A 197 0.10 1.96 -5.78
C VAL A 197 0.35 0.63 -5.07
N GLU A 198 1.39 0.59 -4.26
CA GLU A 198 1.71 -0.52 -3.36
C GLU A 198 1.53 -0.07 -1.91
N VAL A 199 1.05 -0.96 -1.05
CA VAL A 199 0.74 -0.66 0.36
C VAL A 199 1.88 -1.14 1.24
N LEU A 200 2.53 -0.21 1.93
CA LEU A 200 3.60 -0.50 2.88
C LEU A 200 3.00 -0.77 4.27
N GLY A 201 2.91 -2.04 4.65
CA GLY A 201 2.44 -2.47 5.97
C GLY A 201 3.54 -2.62 7.03
N SER A 202 4.74 -2.07 6.80
CA SER A 202 5.93 -2.20 7.66
C SER A 202 6.71 -0.89 7.76
N PRO A 203 7.63 -0.73 8.73
CA PRO A 203 8.45 0.48 8.86
C PRO A 203 9.25 0.78 7.60
N PHE A 204 9.66 2.04 7.42
CA PHE A 204 10.41 2.48 6.26
C PHE A 204 11.71 1.71 6.08
N THR A 205 12.31 1.20 7.15
CA THR A 205 13.53 0.38 7.10
C THR A 205 13.39 -0.92 6.29
N CYS A 206 12.17 -1.39 6.00
CA CYS A 206 11.90 -2.67 5.34
C CYS A 206 11.78 -2.61 3.81
N PHE A 207 11.73 -1.43 3.18
CA PHE A 207 11.56 -1.33 1.72
C PHE A 207 12.77 -0.75 0.99
N ASP A 208 12.97 -1.22 -0.25
CA ASP A 208 13.96 -0.68 -1.19
C ASP A 208 13.36 0.50 -1.97
N ALA A 209 13.82 1.71 -1.65
CA ALA A 209 13.36 2.93 -2.28
C ALA A 209 13.68 3.02 -3.78
N SER A 210 14.67 2.28 -4.28
CA SER A 210 15.02 2.30 -5.72
C SER A 210 13.90 1.74 -6.61
N GLN A 211 12.93 1.03 -6.03
CA GLN A 211 11.78 0.45 -6.73
C GLN A 211 10.60 1.44 -6.90
N TYR A 212 10.66 2.61 -6.24
CA TYR A 212 9.55 3.56 -6.16
C TYR A 212 9.97 4.95 -6.64
N GLY A 213 9.05 5.63 -7.32
CA GLY A 213 9.25 7.03 -7.70
C GLY A 213 8.83 7.99 -6.60
N THR A 214 7.82 7.62 -5.80
CA THR A 214 7.28 8.48 -4.75
C THR A 214 6.76 7.65 -3.57
N LEU A 215 7.12 8.05 -2.36
CA LEU A 215 6.46 7.66 -1.11
C LEU A 215 5.35 8.66 -0.80
N LEU A 216 4.15 8.16 -0.55
CA LEU A 216 2.96 8.93 -0.24
C LEU A 216 2.58 8.67 1.22
N ILE A 217 2.63 9.73 2.02
CA ILE A 217 2.25 9.78 3.44
C ILE A 217 1.02 10.67 3.49
N VAL A 218 -0.12 10.13 3.91
CA VAL A 218 -1.40 10.85 3.93
C VAL A 218 -2.04 10.51 5.25
N ASP A 219 -2.44 11.53 6.00
CA ASP A 219 -3.11 11.38 7.29
C ASP A 219 -2.42 10.39 8.24
N ALA A 220 -1.17 10.70 8.62
CA ALA A 220 -0.37 9.83 9.47
C ALA A 220 -0.53 10.19 10.95
N GLU A 221 -0.91 9.22 11.78
CA GLU A 221 -1.20 9.39 13.21
C GLU A 221 -0.17 8.69 14.12
N GLU A 222 0.64 7.78 13.59
CA GLU A 222 1.67 7.07 14.35
C GLU A 222 3.04 7.77 14.35
N GLU A 223 3.89 7.35 15.28
CA GLU A 223 5.25 7.87 15.43
C GLU A 223 6.26 7.16 14.51
N TYR A 224 7.29 7.90 14.09
CA TYR A 224 8.41 7.37 13.30
C TYR A 224 9.62 7.07 14.16
N PHE A 225 10.28 5.93 13.93
CA PHE A 225 11.53 5.59 14.59
C PHE A 225 12.70 6.44 14.04
N PRO A 226 13.74 6.75 14.84
CA PRO A 226 14.92 7.49 14.38
C PRO A 226 15.63 6.85 13.17
N GLU A 227 15.59 5.52 13.08
CA GLU A 227 16.12 4.75 11.95
C GLU A 227 15.35 5.04 10.66
N GLU A 228 14.03 5.26 10.75
CA GLU A 228 13.19 5.61 9.60
C GLU A 228 13.48 7.02 9.11
N VAL A 229 13.66 7.97 10.03
CA VAL A 229 14.05 9.36 9.70
C VAL A 229 15.37 9.36 8.94
N THR A 230 16.36 8.63 9.46
CA THR A 230 17.69 8.52 8.81
C THR A 230 17.60 7.82 7.45
N LYS A 231 16.82 6.74 7.37
CA LYS A 231 16.63 5.97 6.14
C LYS A 231 15.91 6.80 5.07
N LEU A 232 14.86 7.52 5.42
CA LEU A 232 14.12 8.38 4.50
C LEU A 232 15.02 9.47 3.93
N LYS A 233 15.83 10.14 4.77
CA LYS A 233 16.79 11.15 4.30
C LYS A 233 17.73 10.59 3.23
N ARG A 234 18.31 9.43 3.50
CA ARG A 234 19.22 8.75 2.56
C ARG A 234 18.50 8.38 1.26
N ASP A 235 17.27 7.88 1.35
CA ASP A 235 16.52 7.44 0.18
C ASP A 235 16.08 8.62 -0.69
N VAL A 236 15.69 9.74 -0.07
CA VAL A 236 15.41 10.99 -0.79
C VAL A 236 16.66 11.52 -1.47
N ASP A 237 17.81 11.49 -0.80
CA ASP A 237 19.07 11.88 -1.42
C ASP A 237 19.36 11.02 -2.66
N ASN A 238 18.98 9.73 -2.64
CA ASN A 238 19.13 8.77 -3.74
C ASN A 238 17.99 8.77 -4.78
N GLY A 239 17.08 9.74 -4.73
CA GLY A 239 16.09 9.97 -5.80
C GLY A 239 14.64 9.63 -5.46
N LEU A 240 14.37 9.08 -4.27
CA LEU A 240 12.99 8.87 -3.81
C LEU A 240 12.32 10.24 -3.59
N SER A 241 11.15 10.45 -4.18
CA SER A 241 10.34 11.61 -3.82
C SER A 241 9.36 11.30 -2.70
N VAL A 242 8.94 12.31 -1.94
CA VAL A 242 8.00 12.18 -0.82
C VAL A 242 6.88 13.19 -1.01
N VAL A 243 5.65 12.75 -0.80
CA VAL A 243 4.47 13.60 -0.76
C VAL A 243 3.80 13.40 0.59
N VAL A 244 3.57 14.48 1.31
CA VAL A 244 2.89 14.48 2.61
C VAL A 244 1.59 15.27 2.48
N PHE A 245 0.47 14.61 2.72
CA PHE A 245 -0.81 15.24 3.07
C PHE A 245 -0.99 15.05 4.57
N ALA A 246 -1.15 16.14 5.30
CA ALA A 246 -1.36 16.10 6.74
C ALA A 246 -2.73 16.71 7.08
N ASP A 247 -3.07 16.80 8.35
CA ASP A 247 -4.29 17.47 8.83
C ASP A 247 -3.97 18.38 10.01
N TRP A 248 -5.01 18.90 10.66
CA TRP A 248 -4.84 19.75 11.82
C TRP A 248 -4.17 19.04 12.99
N TYR A 249 -3.40 19.82 13.75
CA TYR A 249 -2.98 19.48 15.10
C TYR A 249 -2.99 20.73 15.96
N ASN A 250 -3.72 20.73 17.08
CA ASN A 250 -3.64 21.83 18.04
C ASN A 250 -4.07 21.37 19.44
N VAL A 251 -3.14 21.38 20.39
CA VAL A 251 -3.37 20.89 21.75
C VAL A 251 -4.54 21.59 22.45
N SER A 252 -4.73 22.89 22.21
CA SER A 252 -5.84 23.65 22.82
C SER A 252 -7.18 23.24 22.22
N VAL A 253 -7.24 23.04 20.90
CA VAL A 253 -8.44 22.55 20.21
C VAL A 253 -8.76 21.12 20.66
N MET A 254 -7.76 20.24 20.73
CA MET A 254 -7.92 18.86 21.21
C MET A 254 -8.54 18.83 22.63
N LYS A 255 -8.04 19.68 23.54
CA LYS A 255 -8.60 19.83 24.90
C LYS A 255 -10.05 20.34 24.91
N LYS A 256 -10.47 21.06 23.87
CA LYS A 256 -11.83 21.61 23.73
C LYS A 256 -12.81 20.58 23.17
N VAL A 257 -12.37 19.70 22.26
CA VAL A 257 -13.20 18.69 21.59
C VAL A 257 -13.28 17.35 22.35
N LYS A 258 -12.71 17.29 23.56
CA LYS A 258 -12.92 16.16 24.47
C LYS A 258 -14.39 15.95 24.79
N PHE A 259 -14.80 14.70 24.91
CA PHE A 259 -16.18 14.36 25.29
C PHE A 259 -16.18 13.34 26.42
N TYR A 260 -17.32 13.27 27.12
CA TYR A 260 -17.54 12.26 28.15
C TYR A 260 -18.23 11.06 27.51
N ASP A 261 -17.53 9.92 27.46
CA ASP A 261 -18.13 8.68 26.98
C ASP A 261 -18.94 8.04 28.11
N GLU A 262 -20.24 7.84 27.84
CA GLU A 262 -21.15 7.23 28.80
C GLU A 262 -20.86 5.74 29.01
N ASN A 263 -20.29 5.06 28.01
CA ASN A 263 -20.03 3.62 28.07
C ASN A 263 -18.83 3.30 28.98
N THR A 264 -17.69 3.97 28.81
CA THR A 264 -16.52 3.79 29.69
C THR A 264 -16.59 4.65 30.94
N ARG A 265 -17.52 5.61 31.02
CA ARG A 265 -17.66 6.61 32.09
C ARG A 265 -16.42 7.46 32.30
N GLN A 266 -15.70 7.74 31.22
CA GLN A 266 -14.45 8.50 31.24
C GLN A 266 -14.50 9.66 30.25
N TRP A 267 -13.70 10.68 30.54
CA TRP A 267 -13.42 11.73 29.56
C TRP A 267 -12.44 11.17 28.54
N TRP A 268 -12.86 11.09 27.29
CA TRP A 268 -12.00 10.73 26.18
C TRP A 268 -11.30 11.99 25.70
N MET A 269 -9.98 11.95 25.74
CA MET A 269 -9.08 12.98 25.24
C MET A 269 -8.49 12.50 23.92
N PRO A 270 -8.44 13.34 22.87
CA PRO A 270 -7.79 12.97 21.63
C PRO A 270 -6.34 12.56 21.85
N ASP A 271 -5.92 11.44 21.27
CA ASP A 271 -4.53 10.98 21.29
C ASP A 271 -3.65 11.85 20.37
N THR A 272 -4.22 12.27 19.23
CA THR A 272 -3.65 13.26 18.29
C THR A 272 -4.76 14.10 17.65
N GLY A 273 -4.39 15.09 16.81
CA GLY A 273 -5.33 15.86 15.99
C GLY A 273 -5.93 15.03 14.86
N GLY A 274 -6.18 15.62 13.69
CA GLY A 274 -6.43 14.82 12.49
C GLY A 274 -5.18 13.98 12.17
N ALA A 275 -4.02 14.64 12.09
CA ALA A 275 -2.74 13.98 11.92
C ALA A 275 -1.79 14.19 13.12
N ASN A 276 -0.79 13.33 13.25
CA ASN A 276 0.31 13.47 14.23
C ASN A 276 1.41 14.38 13.69
N ILE A 277 1.10 15.68 13.63
CA ILE A 277 2.03 16.71 13.18
C ILE A 277 3.37 16.72 13.94
N PRO A 278 3.44 16.52 15.27
CA PRO A 278 4.74 16.38 15.95
C PRO A 278 5.59 15.23 15.39
N ALA A 279 5.02 14.06 15.13
CA ALA A 279 5.74 12.93 14.54
C ALA A 279 6.17 13.21 13.09
N ILE A 280 5.28 13.79 12.28
CA ILE A 280 5.58 14.20 10.90
C ILE A 280 6.72 15.25 10.89
N ASN A 281 6.71 16.20 11.81
CA ASN A 281 7.77 17.21 11.93
C ASN A 281 9.13 16.59 12.31
N ASN A 282 9.15 15.56 13.16
CA ASN A 282 10.37 14.81 13.46
C ASN A 282 10.92 14.09 12.21
N LEU A 283 10.03 13.53 11.38
CA LEU A 283 10.39 12.92 10.10
C LEU A 283 10.96 13.94 9.10
N LEU A 284 10.37 15.15 9.07
CA LEU A 284 10.73 16.23 8.15
C LEU A 284 11.94 17.07 8.61
N LEU A 285 12.37 16.92 9.86
CA LEU A 285 13.47 17.68 10.46
C LEU A 285 14.76 17.70 9.62
N PRO A 286 15.25 16.58 9.03
CA PRO A 286 16.45 16.56 8.21
C PRO A 286 16.36 17.39 6.91
N PHE A 287 15.14 17.76 6.50
CA PHE A 287 14.86 18.54 5.30
C PHE A 287 14.59 20.01 5.59
N ASN A 288 14.71 20.44 6.85
CA ASN A 288 14.39 21.80 7.28
C ASN A 288 12.94 22.20 6.98
N MET A 289 12.02 21.25 7.15
CA MET A 289 10.59 21.40 6.89
C MET A 289 9.77 21.09 8.14
N ALA A 290 8.63 21.75 8.29
CA ALA A 290 7.67 21.46 9.36
C ALA A 290 6.30 22.11 9.10
N PHE A 291 5.25 21.52 9.67
CA PHE A 291 3.93 22.10 9.81
C PHE A 291 3.78 22.82 11.17
N SER A 292 2.89 23.82 11.21
CA SER A 292 2.48 24.56 12.41
C SER A 292 1.38 23.83 13.18
N ASP A 293 1.02 24.34 14.36
CA ASP A 293 -0.19 23.95 15.09
C ASP A 293 -1.41 24.86 14.80
N GLU A 294 -1.28 25.81 13.86
CA GLU A 294 -2.39 26.66 13.45
C GLU A 294 -3.33 25.90 12.50
N VAL A 295 -4.63 25.96 12.78
CA VAL A 295 -5.67 25.23 12.05
C VAL A 295 -6.49 26.18 11.20
N PHE A 296 -6.55 25.92 9.89
CA PHE A 296 -7.19 26.80 8.92
C PHE A 296 -8.31 26.12 8.15
N GLU A 297 -9.25 26.94 7.68
CA GLU A 297 -10.36 26.49 6.85
C GLU A 297 -10.72 27.55 5.80
N GLY A 298 -11.07 27.12 4.59
CA GLY A 298 -11.71 28.02 3.63
C GLY A 298 -11.68 27.52 2.19
N ASP A 299 -12.54 28.10 1.36
CA ASP A 299 -12.49 27.92 -0.09
C ASP A 299 -11.41 28.81 -0.71
N PHE A 300 -10.74 28.28 -1.73
CA PHE A 300 -9.77 29.01 -2.53
C PHE A 300 -9.73 28.43 -3.94
N THR A 301 -9.00 29.08 -4.85
CA THR A 301 -8.83 28.62 -6.22
C THR A 301 -7.36 28.48 -6.57
N ILE A 302 -7.02 27.43 -7.31
CA ILE A 302 -5.70 27.27 -7.94
C ILE A 302 -5.93 27.11 -9.44
N GLY A 303 -5.56 28.12 -10.22
CA GLY A 303 -5.89 28.17 -11.65
C GLY A 303 -7.40 28.12 -11.86
N ASP A 304 -7.88 27.10 -12.59
CA ASP A 304 -9.30 26.88 -12.88
C ASP A 304 -9.96 25.86 -11.93
N HIS A 305 -9.28 25.47 -10.85
CA HIS A 305 -9.76 24.48 -9.90
C HIS A 305 -10.22 25.14 -8.60
N ASP A 306 -11.50 24.93 -8.27
CA ASP A 306 -12.06 25.26 -6.97
C ASP A 306 -11.60 24.24 -5.93
N MET A 307 -11.10 24.74 -4.82
CA MET A 307 -10.57 23.96 -3.71
C MET A 307 -11.28 24.32 -2.41
N HIS A 308 -11.17 23.42 -1.44
CA HIS A 308 -11.59 23.67 -0.07
C HIS A 308 -10.52 23.13 0.87
N TYR A 309 -10.04 23.98 1.79
CA TYR A 309 -9.14 23.60 2.87
C TYR A 309 -9.99 23.23 4.08
N ALA A 310 -10.06 21.96 4.43
CA ALA A 310 -10.90 21.43 5.50
C ALA A 310 -10.06 21.17 6.75
N SER A 311 -9.93 22.16 7.63
CA SER A 311 -9.25 21.98 8.92
C SER A 311 -7.79 21.51 8.75
N GLY A 312 -7.04 22.15 7.86
CA GLY A 312 -5.64 21.79 7.63
C GLY A 312 -4.64 22.61 8.45
N SER A 313 -3.44 22.07 8.62
CA SER A 313 -2.30 22.76 9.25
C SER A 313 -1.55 23.64 8.24
N SER A 314 -0.98 24.79 8.64
CA SER A 314 -0.09 25.55 7.75
C SER A 314 1.35 25.05 7.78
N ILE A 315 2.15 25.41 6.76
CA ILE A 315 3.59 25.09 6.72
C ILE A 315 4.36 26.13 7.56
N ALA A 316 4.95 25.67 8.67
CA ALA A 316 5.72 26.47 9.60
C ALA A 316 7.15 26.76 9.14
N LYS A 317 7.77 25.77 8.49
CA LYS A 317 9.16 25.81 8.09
C LYS A 317 9.31 25.20 6.71
N PHE A 318 10.04 25.89 5.84
CA PHE A 318 10.32 25.41 4.50
C PHE A 318 11.66 25.97 4.02
N PRO A 319 12.43 25.25 3.18
CA PRO A 319 13.65 25.78 2.57
C PRO A 319 13.40 27.02 1.71
N GLU A 320 14.34 27.98 1.72
CA GLU A 320 14.25 29.24 0.97
C GLU A 320 14.25 29.06 -0.55
N ASP A 321 14.87 27.99 -1.05
CA ASP A 321 14.90 27.62 -2.46
C ASP A 321 13.67 26.81 -2.90
N GLY A 322 12.73 26.60 -1.98
CA GLY A 322 11.45 25.95 -2.21
C GLY A 322 10.37 26.88 -2.71
N MET A 323 9.33 26.30 -3.31
CA MET A 323 8.14 27.02 -3.75
C MET A 323 7.03 26.85 -2.73
N LEU A 324 6.47 27.95 -2.25
CA LEU A 324 5.32 27.98 -1.34
C LEU A 324 4.12 28.64 -2.02
N LEU A 325 2.96 28.02 -1.87
CA LEU A 325 1.67 28.60 -2.22
C LEU A 325 0.99 29.06 -0.94
N THR A 326 0.58 30.32 -0.93
CA THR A 326 -0.16 30.89 0.19
C THR A 326 -1.60 31.23 -0.17
N GLN A 327 -2.47 31.17 0.83
CA GLN A 327 -3.89 31.47 0.71
C GLN A 327 -4.38 32.34 1.86
N THR A 328 -5.52 32.99 1.64
CA THR A 328 -6.24 33.73 2.68
C THR A 328 -7.34 32.84 3.24
N LEU A 329 -7.18 32.37 4.47
CA LEU A 329 -8.06 31.36 5.09
C LEU A 329 -8.59 31.83 6.45
N LYS A 330 -9.65 31.19 6.93
CA LYS A 330 -10.18 31.40 8.28
C LYS A 330 -9.31 30.64 9.29
N ASN A 331 -8.96 31.28 10.39
CA ASN A 331 -8.32 30.63 11.53
C ASN A 331 -9.38 29.85 12.31
N GLN A 332 -9.58 28.60 11.91
CA GLN A 332 -10.60 27.73 12.46
C GLN A 332 -10.25 27.30 13.90
N GLY A 333 -8.96 27.15 14.22
CA GLY A 333 -8.53 26.90 15.60
C GLY A 333 -8.97 28.01 16.56
N TYR A 334 -8.81 29.27 16.15
CA TYR A 334 -9.30 30.42 16.90
C TYR A 334 -10.83 30.43 17.02
N GLU A 335 -11.54 30.12 15.93
CA GLU A 335 -13.01 30.01 15.93
C GLU A 335 -13.50 28.95 16.91
N VAL A 336 -12.89 27.77 16.96
CA VAL A 336 -13.25 26.70 17.90
C VAL A 336 -12.99 27.10 19.36
N LEU A 337 -11.90 27.82 19.62
CA LEU A 337 -11.50 28.21 20.97
C LEU A 337 -12.26 29.42 21.52
N LYS A 338 -12.58 30.40 20.67
CA LYS A 338 -13.15 31.70 21.07
C LYS A 338 -14.58 31.92 20.58
N GLY A 339 -15.04 31.17 19.57
CA GLY A 339 -16.35 31.38 18.95
C GLY A 339 -16.39 32.59 17.99
N GLU A 340 -15.22 33.12 17.62
CA GLU A 340 -15.07 34.29 16.75
C GLU A 340 -14.36 33.90 15.46
N THR A 341 -14.89 34.31 14.31
CA THR A 341 -14.26 34.06 13.02
C THR A 341 -13.20 35.13 12.74
N GLN A 342 -11.96 34.71 12.53
CA GLN A 342 -10.86 35.56 12.10
C GLN A 342 -10.27 35.02 10.80
N THR A 343 -9.93 35.91 9.85
CA THR A 343 -9.22 35.55 8.63
C THR A 343 -7.74 35.88 8.77
N LYS A 344 -6.88 35.03 8.23
CA LYS A 344 -5.43 35.24 8.13
C LYS A 344 -5.04 35.21 6.66
N GLU A 345 -4.29 36.22 6.23
CA GLU A 345 -3.70 36.30 4.89
C GLU A 345 -2.33 35.60 4.88
N GLY A 346 -1.89 35.15 3.70
CA GLY A 346 -0.56 34.60 3.52
C GLY A 346 -0.32 33.25 4.23
N VAL A 347 -1.36 32.45 4.43
CA VAL A 347 -1.25 31.12 5.06
C VAL A 347 -0.59 30.14 4.07
N PRO A 348 0.59 29.59 4.36
CA PRO A 348 1.27 28.65 3.47
C PRO A 348 0.63 27.26 3.55
N VAL A 349 0.02 26.81 2.45
CA VAL A 349 -0.79 25.56 2.40
C VAL A 349 -0.13 24.45 1.58
N LEU A 350 0.69 24.79 0.58
CA LEU A 350 1.37 23.84 -0.29
C LEU A 350 2.84 24.26 -0.46
N GLY A 351 3.76 23.33 -0.26
CA GLY A 351 5.19 23.52 -0.47
C GLY A 351 5.77 22.48 -1.41
N LEU A 352 6.56 22.90 -2.40
CA LEU A 352 7.30 22.02 -3.30
C LEU A 352 8.80 22.31 -3.23
N GLN A 353 9.59 21.28 -2.94
CA GLN A 353 11.05 21.35 -2.85
C GLN A 353 11.70 20.34 -3.79
N GLN A 354 12.72 20.79 -4.53
CA GLN A 354 13.70 19.90 -5.13
C GLN A 354 14.87 19.80 -4.16
N THR A 355 15.17 18.61 -3.65
CA THR A 355 16.32 18.47 -2.76
C THR A 355 17.62 18.59 -3.56
N ASN A 356 18.61 19.26 -2.98
CA ASN A 356 19.87 19.63 -3.64
C ASN A 356 21.09 18.90 -3.04
N SER A 357 20.88 17.79 -2.33
CA SER A 357 21.97 17.01 -1.71
C SER A 357 22.95 16.45 -2.75
N GLN A 358 22.44 15.93 -3.87
CA GLN A 358 23.24 15.44 -5.00
C GLN A 358 22.46 15.50 -6.32
N PRO A 359 23.14 15.42 -7.48
CA PRO A 359 22.45 15.34 -8.77
C PRO A 359 21.49 14.15 -8.81
N GLY A 360 20.21 14.42 -9.07
CA GLY A 360 19.18 13.37 -9.12
C GLY A 360 18.52 13.04 -7.79
N SER A 361 18.76 13.82 -6.72
CA SER A 361 17.99 13.69 -5.49
C SER A 361 16.49 13.91 -5.72
N GLY A 362 15.68 13.35 -4.84
CA GLY A 362 14.23 13.37 -4.92
C GLY A 362 13.62 14.73 -4.62
N ARG A 363 12.30 14.77 -4.65
CA ARG A 363 11.50 15.97 -4.38
C ARG A 363 10.60 15.74 -3.19
N ILE A 364 10.30 16.79 -2.45
CA ILE A 364 9.37 16.74 -1.33
C ILE A 364 8.23 17.71 -1.60
N ALA A 365 7.00 17.25 -1.42
CA ALA A 365 5.80 18.06 -1.47
C ALA A 365 5.06 17.95 -0.14
N LEU A 366 4.63 19.08 0.41
CA LEU A 366 3.85 19.16 1.64
C LEU A 366 2.52 19.85 1.34
N TYR A 367 1.42 19.26 1.76
CA TYR A 367 0.09 19.86 1.75
C TYR A 367 -0.57 19.57 3.10
N GLY A 368 -1.18 20.57 3.72
CA GLY A 368 -1.60 20.45 5.13
C GLY A 368 -3.03 19.99 5.37
N ASP A 369 -3.73 19.46 4.36
CA ASP A 369 -5.10 18.94 4.46
C ASP A 369 -5.25 17.61 3.68
N SER A 370 -5.56 16.49 4.35
CA SER A 370 -5.80 15.18 3.71
C SER A 370 -7.27 14.95 3.38
N ASN A 371 -8.19 15.66 4.02
CA ASN A 371 -9.64 15.42 3.91
C ASN A 371 -10.12 15.56 2.45
N CYS A 372 -9.42 16.30 1.60
CA CYS A 372 -9.72 16.40 0.16
C CYS A 372 -9.38 15.12 -0.66
N LEU A 373 -8.69 14.15 -0.05
CA LEU A 373 -8.40 12.81 -0.57
C LEU A 373 -9.29 11.72 0.03
N ASP A 374 -9.87 11.96 1.22
CA ASP A 374 -10.81 11.07 1.91
C ASP A 374 -12.25 11.25 1.39
N THR A 375 -12.90 10.15 0.99
CA THR A 375 -14.28 10.15 0.48
C THR A 375 -15.40 10.06 1.51
N SER A 376 -15.08 9.75 2.77
CA SER A 376 -16.02 9.56 3.88
C SER A 376 -16.84 10.83 4.15
N HIS A 377 -16.16 11.98 4.13
CA HIS A 377 -16.74 13.30 4.44
C HIS A 377 -16.30 14.39 3.48
N LEU A 378 -16.08 13.99 2.23
CA LEU A 378 -15.56 14.85 1.19
C LEU A 378 -16.50 16.01 0.87
N GLN A 379 -15.99 17.24 0.98
CA GLN A 379 -16.69 18.42 0.49
C GLN A 379 -16.32 18.72 -0.97
N LYS A 380 -15.03 18.73 -1.28
CA LYS A 380 -14.47 18.89 -2.64
C LYS A 380 -13.21 18.03 -2.76
N ASP A 381 -13.10 17.30 -3.86
CA ASP A 381 -11.91 16.49 -4.13
C ASP A 381 -10.71 17.32 -4.58
N CYS A 382 -9.52 16.86 -4.22
CA CYS A 382 -8.25 17.40 -4.70
C CYS A 382 -7.44 16.39 -5.49
N PHE A 383 -8.09 15.40 -6.13
CA PHE A 383 -7.39 14.36 -6.88
C PHE A 383 -6.54 14.93 -8.03
N TRP A 384 -7.00 16.04 -8.63
CA TRP A 384 -6.25 16.78 -9.63
C TRP A 384 -4.94 17.35 -9.05
N LEU A 385 -4.96 17.85 -7.80
CA LEU A 385 -3.80 18.43 -7.13
C LEU A 385 -2.80 17.33 -6.80
N LEU A 386 -3.25 16.20 -6.24
CA LEU A 386 -2.40 15.04 -6.00
C LEU A 386 -1.72 14.59 -7.29
N LYS A 387 -2.46 14.51 -8.40
CA LYS A 387 -1.88 14.18 -9.70
C LYS A 387 -0.84 15.20 -10.16
N ALA A 388 -1.12 16.50 -10.01
CA ALA A 388 -0.17 17.55 -10.37
C ALA A 388 1.12 17.47 -9.54
N ILE A 389 1.00 17.19 -8.24
CA ILE A 389 2.13 16.95 -7.33
C ILE A 389 2.90 15.71 -7.77
N LEU A 390 2.22 14.60 -8.12
CA LEU A 390 2.87 13.37 -8.57
C LEU A 390 3.60 13.53 -9.92
N GLU A 391 3.07 14.34 -10.84
CA GLU A 391 3.78 14.70 -12.07
C GLU A 391 5.03 15.55 -11.75
N TYR A 392 4.93 16.46 -10.77
CA TYR A 392 6.09 17.19 -10.26
C TYR A 392 7.12 16.26 -9.62
N THR A 393 6.74 15.31 -8.76
CA THR A 393 7.67 14.38 -8.09
C THR A 393 8.27 13.35 -9.04
N ALA A 394 7.53 12.92 -10.07
CA ALA A 394 8.04 11.98 -11.07
C ALA A 394 8.94 12.66 -12.11
N HIS A 395 8.52 13.79 -12.68
CA HIS A 395 9.10 14.32 -13.93
C HIS A 395 9.71 15.72 -13.86
N LYS A 396 9.69 16.37 -12.69
CA LYS A 396 10.14 17.75 -12.45
C LYS A 396 9.32 18.77 -13.25
N VAL A 397 8.11 18.36 -13.64
CA VAL A 397 7.18 19.22 -14.35
C VAL A 397 6.49 20.07 -13.30
N LEU A 398 6.88 21.33 -13.22
CA LEU A 398 6.12 22.30 -12.43
C LEU A 398 4.83 22.60 -13.18
N PRO A 399 3.66 22.41 -12.55
CA PRO A 399 2.41 22.83 -13.16
C PRO A 399 2.43 24.37 -13.24
N THR A 400 2.51 24.92 -14.45
CA THR A 400 2.72 26.35 -14.70
C THR A 400 1.66 27.25 -14.03
N ASN A 401 0.49 26.69 -13.73
CA ASN A 401 -0.64 27.38 -13.09
C ASN A 401 -0.60 27.35 -11.55
N LEU A 402 0.27 26.53 -10.94
CA LEU A 402 0.33 26.34 -9.49
C LEU A 402 1.20 27.37 -8.77
N PHE A 403 2.24 27.90 -9.43
CA PHE A 403 3.18 28.87 -8.85
C PHE A 403 3.37 30.06 -9.79
N MET A 404 2.40 30.97 -9.80
CA MET A 404 2.58 32.34 -10.30
C MET A 404 2.83 33.35 -9.16
N GLN A 405 3.01 32.86 -7.93
CA GLN A 405 3.21 33.70 -6.74
C GLN A 405 4.70 34.01 -6.53
N GLU A 406 4.97 35.20 -5.98
CA GLU A 406 6.31 35.60 -5.56
C GLU A 406 6.83 34.70 -4.44
N PRO A 407 8.16 34.56 -4.28
CA PRO A 407 8.74 33.83 -3.17
C PRO A 407 8.21 34.35 -1.83
N VAL A 408 7.69 33.45 -1.00
CA VAL A 408 7.16 33.79 0.32
C VAL A 408 8.23 33.47 1.37
N GLU A 409 8.64 34.50 2.11
CA GLU A 409 9.51 34.32 3.27
C GLU A 409 8.64 34.05 4.51
N LEU A 410 8.83 32.88 5.13
CA LEU A 410 8.10 32.51 6.34
C LEU A 410 8.65 33.26 7.56
N PRO A 411 7.79 33.71 8.49
CA PRO A 411 8.26 34.35 9.71
C PRO A 411 9.12 33.37 10.53
N PRO A 412 10.16 33.85 11.22
CA PRO A 412 10.98 32.99 12.08
C PRO A 412 10.11 32.41 13.18
N MET A 413 9.95 31.09 13.18
CA MET A 413 9.13 30.40 14.16
C MET A 413 9.94 30.10 15.43
N LEU A 414 9.33 30.37 16.59
CA LEU A 414 9.98 30.23 17.90
C LEU A 414 9.94 28.79 18.41
N GLU A 415 8.81 28.10 18.28
CA GLU A 415 8.59 26.75 18.83
C GLU A 415 7.70 25.92 17.90
N LEU A 416 8.10 24.69 17.59
CA LEU A 416 7.31 23.73 16.82
C LEU A 416 6.27 23.04 17.71
N PRO A 417 5.15 22.54 17.15
CA PRO A 417 4.20 21.73 17.92
C PRO A 417 4.88 20.54 18.58
N GLU A 418 4.66 20.40 19.88
CA GLU A 418 5.05 19.24 20.66
C GLU A 418 3.85 18.35 20.95
N ARG A 419 4.12 17.08 21.24
CA ARG A 419 3.12 16.10 21.64
C ARG A 419 2.41 16.58 22.92
N MET A 420 1.11 16.32 23.02
CA MET A 420 0.37 16.57 24.25
C MET A 420 0.83 15.60 25.34
N GLU A 421 1.38 16.15 26.43
CA GLU A 421 1.71 15.40 27.66
C GLU A 421 0.49 14.97 28.47
#